data_AF-A0A6A4IL47-F1
#
_entry.id   AF-A0A6A4IL47-F1
#
_cell.length_a   1.000
_cell.length_b   1.000
_cell.length_c   1.000
_cell.angle_alpha   90.00
_cell.angle_beta   90.00
_cell.angle_gamma   90.00
#
_symmetry.space_group_name_H-M   'P 1'
#
loop_
_entity.id
_entity.type
_entity.pdbx_description
1 polymer ?
#
loop_
_entity_poly.entity_id
_entity_poly.type
_entity_poly.pdbx_seq_one_letter_code
_entity_poly.pdbx_strand_id
1 'polypeptide(L)' 'LNPSFLPPPPISDAQRDEMYRLYMADPEKNSVRALSQRFHVSLSRVDAILRLKGMQSAW' A
#
# COMPACT_ATOMS: atom_id res chain seq x y z
N LEU A 1 -13.70 -26.08 12.05
CA LEU A 1 -12.93 -25.23 11.11
C LEU A 1 -13.93 -24.46 10.25
N ASN A 2 -13.79 -23.13 10.12
CA ASN A 2 -14.74 -22.28 9.39
C ASN A 2 -14.42 -22.25 7.88
N PRO A 3 -15.23 -22.87 7.01
CA PRO A 3 -14.97 -22.92 5.56
C PRO A 3 -15.13 -21.57 4.85
N SER A 4 -15.81 -20.61 5.47
CA SER A 4 -15.97 -19.25 4.92
C SER A 4 -14.77 -18.34 5.17
N PHE A 5 -13.78 -18.80 5.95
CA PHE A 5 -12.57 -18.02 6.19
C PHE A 5 -11.60 -18.14 5.01
N LEU A 6 -11.67 -17.15 4.11
CA LEU A 6 -10.80 -17.02 2.94
C LEU A 6 -9.94 -15.76 3.11
N PRO A 7 -8.74 -15.87 3.70
CA PRO A 7 -7.90 -14.70 3.93
C PRO A 7 -7.46 -14.10 2.59
N PRO A 8 -7.46 -12.77 2.44
CA PRO A 8 -6.96 -12.13 1.25
C PRO A 8 -5.45 -12.39 1.12
N PRO A 9 -4.92 -12.50 -0.11
CA PRO A 9 -3.50 -12.70 -0.32
C PRO A 9 -2.68 -11.55 0.27
N PRO A 10 -1.47 -11.84 0.79
CA PRO A 10 -0.54 -10.81 1.22
C PRO A 10 -0.07 -9.97 0.01
N ILE A 11 0.26 -8.71 0.27
CA ILE A 11 0.89 -7.83 -0.73
C ILE A 11 2.40 -8.04 -0.65
N SER A 12 3.05 -8.18 -1.81
CA SER A 12 4.51 -8.37 -1.88
C SER A 12 5.28 -7.12 -1.45
N ASP A 13 6.50 -7.32 -0.94
CA ASP A 13 7.40 -6.25 -0.51
C ASP A 13 7.70 -5.28 -1.65
N ALA A 14 8.03 -5.82 -2.83
CA ALA A 14 8.29 -5.04 -4.03
C ALA A 14 7.12 -4.12 -4.40
N GLN A 15 5.88 -4.58 -4.24
CA GLN A 15 4.71 -3.75 -4.52
C GLN A 15 4.54 -2.63 -3.48
N ARG A 16 4.83 -2.91 -2.20
CA ARG A 16 4.81 -1.90 -1.13
C ARG A 16 5.89 -0.84 -1.34
N ASP A 17 7.09 -1.27 -1.73
CA ASP A 17 8.21 -0.38 -2.06
C ASP A 17 7.90 0.51 -3.25
N GLU A 18 7.31 -0.05 -4.31
CA GLU A 18 6.92 0.73 -5.48
C GLU A 18 5.83 1.76 -5.15
N MET A 19 4.82 1.38 -4.35
CA MET A 19 3.80 2.33 -3.87
C MET A 19 4.44 3.50 -3.12
N TYR A 20 5.37 3.22 -2.22
CA TYR A 20 6.05 4.25 -1.44
C TYR A 20 6.92 5.15 -2.33
N ARG A 21 7.70 4.56 -3.24
CA ARG A 21 8.55 5.29 -4.19
C ARG A 21 7.73 6.24 -5.08
N LEU A 22 6.61 5.77 -5.61
CA LEU A 22 5.70 6.59 -6.43
C LEU A 22 5.09 7.74 -5.62
N TYR A 23 4.63 7.46 -4.39
CA TYR A 23 4.07 8.48 -3.51
C TYR A 23 5.11 9.55 -3.16
N MET A 24 6.34 9.15 -2.81
CA MET A 24 7.43 10.08 -2.47
C MET A 24 7.90 10.90 -3.67
N ALA A 25 7.79 10.38 -4.90
CA ALA A 25 8.19 11.11 -6.11
C ALA A 25 7.24 12.27 -6.45
N ASP A 26 5.93 12.06 -6.30
CA ASP A 26 4.91 13.07 -6.56
C ASP A 26 3.60 12.68 -5.84
N PRO A 27 3.36 13.21 -4.62
CA PRO A 27 2.17 12.89 -3.83
C PRO A 27 0.85 13.41 -4.42
N GLU A 28 0.88 14.46 -5.25
CA GLU A 28 -0.33 15.00 -5.88
C GLU A 28 -0.80 14.08 -7.01
N LYS A 29 0.13 13.68 -7.89
CA LYS A 29 -0.15 12.73 -8.97
C LYS A 29 -0.37 11.31 -8.46
N ASN A 30 0.43 10.87 -7.49
CA ASN A 30 0.36 9.52 -6.91
C ASN A 30 -0.33 9.55 -5.55
N SER A 31 -1.42 10.30 -5.42
CA SER A 31 -2.22 10.33 -4.19
C SER A 31 -2.66 8.93 -3.74
N VAL A 32 -3.01 8.78 -2.46
CA VAL A 32 -3.53 7.53 -1.88
C VAL A 32 -4.67 6.95 -2.73
N ARG A 33 -5.54 7.81 -3.29
CA ARG A 33 -6.63 7.42 -4.17
C ARG A 33 -6.14 6.88 -5.51
N ALA A 34 -5.18 7.55 -6.14
CA ALA A 34 -4.60 7.11 -7.40
C ALA A 34 -3.87 5.77 -7.24
N LEU A 35 -3.09 5.60 -6.17
CA LEU A 35 -2.39 4.36 -5.86
C LEU A 35 -3.37 3.22 -5.55
N SER A 36 -4.43 3.49 -4.79
CA SER A 36 -5.48 2.51 -4.50
C SER A 36 -6.12 1.96 -5.78
N GLN A 37 -6.45 2.83 -6.73
CA GLN A 37 -7.02 2.41 -8.02
C GLN A 37 -5.99 1.64 -8.87
N ARG A 38 -4.75 2.12 -8.91
CA ARG A 38 -3.68 1.52 -9.73
C ARG A 38 -3.28 0.12 -9.26
N PHE A 39 -3.24 -0.10 -7.96
CA PHE A 39 -2.79 -1.37 -7.37
C PHE A 39 -3.93 -2.28 -6.91
N HIS A 40 -5.19 -1.86 -7.08
CA HIS A 40 -6.38 -2.57 -6.60
C HIS A 40 -6.33 -2.89 -5.09
N VAL A 41 -5.81 -1.95 -4.31
CA VAL A 41 -5.68 -2.04 -2.85
C VAL A 41 -6.61 -1.01 -2.22
N SER A 42 -7.26 -1.34 -1.09
CA SER A 42 -8.13 -0.37 -0.41
C SER A 42 -7.35 0.86 0.04
N LEU A 43 -8.02 2.02 0.07
CA LEU A 43 -7.44 3.30 0.54
C LEU A 43 -6.79 3.15 1.93
N SER A 44 -7.48 2.48 2.85
CA SER A 44 -7.00 2.21 4.21
C SER A 44 -5.69 1.41 4.22
N ARG A 45 -5.56 0.43 3.33
CA ARG A 45 -4.37 -0.42 3.25
C ARG A 45 -3.20 0.31 2.57
N VAL A 46 -3.46 1.16 1.58
CA VAL A 46 -2.44 2.04 1.00
C VAL A 46 -1.91 3.03 2.04
N ASP A 47 -2.80 3.71 2.77
CA ASP A 47 -2.40 4.65 3.83
C ASP A 47 -1.53 3.97 4.90
N ALA A 48 -1.92 2.77 5.35
CA ALA A 48 -1.12 1.98 6.28
C ALA A 48 0.26 1.61 5.73
N ILE A 49 0.34 1.20 4.45
CA ILE A 49 1.62 0.88 3.79
C ILE A 49 2.54 2.10 3.77
N LEU A 50 2.02 3.27 3.36
CA LEU A 50 2.81 4.51 3.29
C LEU A 50 3.33 4.93 4.66
N ARG A 51 2.49 4.85 5.70
CA ARG A 51 2.89 5.15 7.09
C ARG A 51 4.01 4.23 7.58
N LEU A 52 3.84 2.92 7.41
CA LEU A 52 4.84 1.94 7.85
C LEU A 52 6.17 2.10 7.10
N LYS A 53 6.13 2.40 5.79
CA LYS A 53 7.34 2.68 5.00
C LYS A 53 8.01 4.00 5.37
N GLY A 54 7.22 5.02 5.70
CA GLY A 54 7.74 6.28 6.23
C GLY A 54 8.48 6.09 7.55
N MET A 55 7.91 5.30 8.47
CA MET A 55 8.59 4.94 9.74
C MET A 55 9.87 4.15 9.49
N GLN A 56 9.83 3.17 8.58
CA GLN A 56 11.00 2.37 8.21
C GLN A 56 12.15 3.23 7.65
N SER A 57 11.84 4.26 6.87
CA SER A 57 12.85 5.13 6.26
C SER A 57 13.41 6.18 7.22
N ALA A 58 12.71 6.46 8.31
CA ALA A 58 13.12 7.40 9.34
C ALA A 58 13.93 6.75 10.49
N TRP A 59 14.03 5.42 10.48
CA TRP A 59 14.88 4.62 11.39
C TRP A 59 16.25 4.40 10.78
#